data_AF-A0A3C1PE80-F1
#
_entry.id   AF-A0A3C1PE80-F1
#
_cell.length_a   1.000
_cell.length_b   1.000
_cell.length_c   1.000
_cell.angle_alpha   90.00
_cell.angle_beta   90.00
_cell.angle_gamma   90.00
#
_symmetry.space_group_name_H-M   'P 1'
#
loop_
_entity.id
_entity.type
_entity.pdbx_description
1 polymer ?
#
loop_
_entity_poly.entity_id
_entity_poly.type
_entity_poly.pdbx_seq_one_letter_code
_entity_poly.pdbx_strand_id
1 'polypeptide(L)' 'MNTQNQARALMMRHHQVIKNRQQSMLNRVSDEVGTEPGDVSTIQGKPTDSVSSYDRSGSSMS' A
#
# COMPACT_ATOMS: atom_id res chain seq x y z
N MET A 1 -2.76 20.42 19.46
CA MET A 1 -2.60 19.19 18.64
C MET A 1 -3.97 18.55 18.49
N ASN A 2 -4.45 18.34 17.26
CA ASN A 2 -5.76 17.73 17.00
C ASN A 2 -5.63 16.19 17.03
N THR A 3 -6.43 15.52 17.86
CA THR A 3 -6.46 14.06 18.04
C THR A 3 -6.72 13.31 16.73
N GLN A 4 -7.50 13.91 15.82
CA GLN A 4 -7.77 13.35 14.49
C GLN A 4 -6.51 13.26 13.62
N ASN A 5 -5.64 14.27 13.69
CA ASN A 5 -4.38 14.28 12.93
C ASN A 5 -3.40 13.23 13.48
N GLN A 6 -3.41 13.01 14.80
CA GLN A 6 -2.62 11.96 15.43
C GLN A 6 -3.12 10.56 15.05
N ALA A 7 -4.44 10.34 15.06
CA ALA A 7 -5.04 9.09 14.61
C ALA A 7 -4.74 8.81 13.12
N ARG A 8 -4.83 9.84 12.26
CA ARG A 8 -4.48 9.73 10.84
C ARG A 8 -3.00 9.35 10.65
N ALA A 9 -2.09 10.01 11.37
CA ALA A 9 -0.66 9.70 11.30
C ALA A 9 -0.36 8.26 11.75
N LEU A 10 -1.03 7.77 12.81
CA LEU A 10 -0.91 6.40 13.28
C LEU A 10 -1.36 5.39 12.20
N MET A 11 -2.53 5.61 11.60
CA MET A 11 -3.08 4.74 10.56
C MET A 11 -2.22 4.73 9.30
N MET A 12 -1.74 5.90 8.86
CA MET A 12 -0.83 6.01 7.71
C MET A 12 0.49 5.28 7.95
N ARG A 13 1.07 5.42 9.15
CA ARG A 13 2.30 4.71 9.52
C ARG A 13 2.08 3.21 9.55
N HIS A 14 0.97 2.75 10.14
CA HIS A 14 0.63 1.33 10.19
C HIS A 14 0.49 0.74 8.77
N HIS A 15 -0.19 1.46 7.88
CA HIS A 15 -0.33 1.10 6.48
C HIS A 15 1.02 0.97 5.77
N GLN A 16 1.92 1.95 5.96
CA GLN A 16 3.25 1.90 5.36
C GLN A 16 4.06 0.69 5.83
N VAL A 17 3.95 0.33 7.12
CA VAL A 17 4.63 -0.86 7.67
C VAL A 17 4.13 -2.14 7.00
N ILE A 18 2.81 -2.27 6.82
CA ILE A 18 2.22 -3.44 6.14
C ILE A 18 2.70 -3.51 4.69
N LYS A 19 2.64 -2.39 3.95
CA LYS A 19 3.11 -2.32 2.56
C LYS A 19 4.59 -2.69 2.42
N ASN A 20 5.45 -2.11 3.26
CA ASN A 20 6.88 -2.39 3.24
C ASN A 20 7.16 -3.87 3.52
N ARG A 21 6.42 -4.47 4.47
CA ARG A 21 6.54 -5.89 4.78
C ARG A 21 6.11 -6.76 3.59
N GLN A 22 4.97 -6.45 2.97
CA GLN A 22 4.48 -7.16 1.79
C GLN A 22 5.47 -7.06 0.64
N GLN A 23 5.98 -5.86 0.35
CA GLN A 23 6.97 -5.65 -0.71
C GLN A 23 8.27 -6.41 -0.44
N SER A 24 8.77 -6.40 0.80
CA SER A 24 9.98 -7.16 1.16
C SER A 24 9.82 -8.67 0.97
N MET A 25 8.62 -9.21 1.21
CA MET A 25 8.33 -10.63 0.96
C MET A 25 8.29 -10.92 -0.53
N LEU A 26 7.64 -10.05 -1.32
CA LEU A 26 7.55 -10.20 -2.77
C LEU A 26 8.93 -10.12 -3.42
N ASN A 27 9.76 -9.15 -3.03
CA ASN A 27 11.11 -9.00 -3.56
C ASN A 27 11.97 -10.24 -3.27
N ARG A 28 11.87 -10.81 -2.06
CA ARG A 28 12.60 -12.05 -1.72
C ARG A 28 12.19 -13.22 -2.62
N VAL A 29 10.89 -13.39 -2.85
CA VAL A 29 10.39 -14.43 -3.77
C VAL A 29 10.81 -14.13 -5.21
N SER A 30 10.82 -12.86 -5.61
CA SER A 30 11.29 -12.47 -6.94
C SER A 30 12.75 -12.82 -7.17
N ASP A 31 13.61 -12.57 -6.17
CA ASP A 31 15.03 -12.94 -6.20
C ASP A 31 15.21 -14.46 -6.28
N GLU A 32 14.40 -15.24 -5.55
CA GLU A 32 14.44 -16.72 -5.58
C GLU A 32 14.03 -17.32 -6.93
N VAL A 33 13.06 -16.70 -7.60
CA VAL A 33 12.53 -17.18 -8.90
C VAL A 33 13.32 -16.60 -10.08
N GLY A 34 14.24 -15.65 -9.83
CA GLY A 34 15.02 -14.97 -10.87
C GLY A 34 14.22 -13.95 -11.69
N THR A 35 13.19 -13.34 -11.09
CA THR A 35 12.37 -12.29 -11.70
C THR A 35 12.80 -10.91 -11.23
N GLU A 36 12.70 -9.88 -12.09
CA GLU A 36 13.15 -8.53 -11.75
C GLU A 36 12.29 -7.90 -10.63
N PRO A 37 12.91 -7.29 -9.59
CA PRO A 37 12.19 -6.58 -8.54
C PRO A 37 11.47 -5.34 -9.10
N GLY A 38 10.16 -5.45 -9.34
CA GLY A 38 9.36 -4.33 -9.86
C GLY A 38 8.22 -4.77 -10.77
N ASP A 39 8.41 -5.87 -11.52
CA ASP A 39 7.38 -6.45 -12.39
C ASP A 39 6.22 -7.10 -11.59
N VAL A 40 6.42 -7.29 -10.29
CA VAL A 40 5.41 -7.74 -9.32
C VAL A 40 4.31 -6.71 -9.04
N SER A 41 4.29 -5.53 -9.67
CA SER A 41 3.08 -4.68 -9.70
C SER A 41 1.87 -5.38 -10.33
N THR A 42 2.08 -6.56 -10.89
CA THR A 42 1.04 -7.45 -11.38
C THR A 42 0.99 -8.72 -10.53
N ILE A 43 0.71 -8.59 -9.23
CA ILE A 43 0.41 -9.77 -8.39
C ILE A 43 -0.79 -10.48 -9.04
N GLN A 44 -0.53 -11.66 -9.61
CA GLN A 44 -1.53 -12.52 -10.27
C GLN A 44 -2.24 -11.92 -11.50
N GLY A 45 -1.54 -11.14 -12.34
CA GLY A 45 -2.16 -10.62 -13.58
C GLY A 45 -3.19 -9.52 -13.35
N LYS A 46 -3.41 -9.11 -12.09
CA LYS A 46 -4.25 -7.96 -11.76
C LYS A 46 -3.34 -6.75 -11.64
N PRO A 47 -3.63 -5.63 -12.34
CA PRO A 47 -2.93 -4.39 -12.06
C PRO A 47 -3.13 -4.11 -10.57
N THR A 48 -2.05 -4.01 -9.81
CA THR A 48 -2.17 -3.40 -8.48
C THR A 48 -2.61 -1.98 -8.75
N ASP A 49 -3.83 -1.63 -8.32
CA ASP A 49 -4.31 -0.25 -8.37
C ASP A 49 -3.35 0.61 -7.54
N SER A 50 -2.35 1.12 -8.24
CA SER A 50 -1.48 2.17 -7.78
C SER A 50 -2.37 3.40 -7.61
N VAL A 51 -2.92 3.53 -6.40
CA VAL A 51 -3.52 4.75 -5.84
C VAL A 51 -4.58 5.43 -6.73
N SER A 52 -5.85 5.01 -6.60
CA SER A 52 -6.98 5.85 -7.06
C SER A 52 -8.21 5.90 -6.13
N SER A 53 -8.26 5.16 -5.01
CA SER A 53 -9.53 5.02 -4.26
C SER A 53 -9.60 5.65 -2.86
N TYR A 54 -8.62 6.40 -2.37
CA TYR A 54 -8.68 6.95 -0.99
C TYR A 54 -8.40 8.45 -0.85
N ASP A 55 -8.75 9.26 -1.86
CA ASP A 55 -8.86 10.72 -1.70
C ASP A 55 -10.27 11.30 -1.88
N ARG A 56 -11.28 10.53 -2.27
CA ARG A 56 -12.64 11.09 -2.44
C ARG A 56 -13.73 10.15 -1.95
N SER A 57 -13.77 9.92 -0.64
CA SER A 57 -15.07 9.64 -0.04
C SER A 57 -15.91 10.91 -0.26
N GLY A 58 -16.88 10.83 -1.16
CA GLY A 58 -17.97 11.80 -1.31
C GLY A 58 -18.90 11.81 -0.09
N SER A 59 -18.36 11.73 1.13
CA SER A 59 -19.06 12.20 2.32
C SER A 59 -19.01 13.72 2.30
N SER A 60 -19.76 14.30 1.36
CA SER A 60 -20.46 15.54 1.65
C SER A 60 -21.25 15.31 2.93
N MET A 61 -21.17 16.28 3.81
CA MET A 61 -21.89 16.38 5.07
C MET A 61 -23.36 15.96 4.93
N SER A 62 -23.83 15.12 5.84
CA SER A 62 -25.23 15.04 6.27
C SER A 62 -25.26 14.62 7.73
#